data_AF-A0A974WVY1-F1
#
_entry.id   AF-A0A974WVY1-F1
#
_cell.length_a   1.000
_cell.length_b   1.000
_cell.length_c   1.000
_cell.angle_alpha   90.00
_cell.angle_beta   90.00
_cell.angle_gamma   90.00
#
_symmetry.space_group_name_H-M   'P 1'
#
loop_
_entity.id
_entity.type
_entity.pdbx_description
1 polymer ?
#
loop_
_entity_poly.entity_id
_entity_poly.type
_entity_poly.pdbx_seq_one_letter_code
_entity_poly.pdbx_strand_id
1 'polypeptide(L)'
;MKRMIITVIVLIVAVAVFFVMSRRMEQRQPRKPEPALAVQDDISTDAALFVTKAVETFQTKGEAEFMKLWGEVPPEQYAGALKCIKRGKGEFQVERVMQQQNSSDVFYVDGRLNTTKLEFVIRKTEDGFKIENVYEMM
;
A
#
# COMPACT_ATOMS: atom_id res chain seq x y z
N MET A 1 45.15 3.94 -30.73
CA MET A 1 44.91 4.83 -29.57
C MET A 1 43.50 5.43 -29.53
N LYS A 2 42.95 6.01 -30.62
CA LYS A 2 41.58 6.59 -30.63
C LYS A 2 40.44 5.62 -30.27
N ARG A 3 40.51 4.35 -30.69
CA ARG A 3 39.46 3.34 -30.40
C ARG A 3 39.38 2.96 -28.91
N MET A 4 40.50 3.02 -28.18
CA MET A 4 40.57 2.65 -26.76
C MET A 4 39.90 3.70 -25.86
N ILE A 5 39.98 4.98 -26.24
CA ILE A 5 39.40 6.10 -25.48
C ILE A 5 37.86 6.08 -25.56
N ILE A 6 37.30 5.76 -26.73
CA ILE A 6 35.84 5.70 -26.94
C ILE A 6 35.22 4.61 -26.06
N THR A 7 35.85 3.42 -25.97
CA THR A 7 35.34 2.31 -25.16
C THR A 7 35.30 2.65 -23.68
N VAL A 8 36.31 3.38 -23.18
CA VAL A 8 36.35 3.81 -21.77
C VAL A 8 35.25 4.83 -21.46
N ILE A 9 35.00 5.78 -22.36
CA ILE A 9 33.94 6.79 -22.18
C ILE A 9 32.55 6.13 -22.17
N VAL A 10 32.29 5.18 -23.07
CA VAL A 10 31.00 4.45 -23.10
C VAL A 10 30.78 3.65 -21.83
N LEU A 11 31.83 3.02 -21.28
CA LEU A 11 31.74 2.26 -20.04
C LEU A 11 31.42 3.16 -18.84
N ILE A 12 32.04 4.34 -18.76
CA ILE A 12 31.79 5.31 -17.68
C ILE A 12 30.35 5.83 -17.73
N VAL A 13 29.85 6.14 -18.93
CA VAL A 13 28.45 6.59 -19.11
C VAL A 13 27.46 5.48 -18.74
N ALA A 14 27.72 4.24 -19.14
CA ALA A 14 26.85 3.10 -18.79
C ALA A 14 26.79 2.86 -17.27
N VAL A 15 27.93 2.95 -16.58
CA VAL A 15 27.97 2.82 -15.10
C VAL A 15 27.26 3.98 -14.43
N ALA A 16 27.41 5.23 -14.93
CA ALA A 16 26.72 6.39 -14.38
C ALA A 16 25.20 6.28 -14.55
N VAL A 17 24.71 5.84 -15.72
CA VAL A 17 23.29 5.61 -15.95
C VAL A 17 22.74 4.50 -15.04
N PHE A 18 23.48 3.40 -14.89
CA PHE A 18 23.09 2.32 -13.99
C PHE A 18 23.00 2.81 -12.53
N PHE A 19 23.98 3.60 -12.08
CA PHE A 19 24.01 4.14 -10.72
C PHE A 19 22.87 5.13 -10.45
N VAL A 20 22.53 5.98 -11.43
CA VAL A 20 21.38 6.91 -11.34
C VAL A 20 20.05 6.15 -11.31
N MET A 21 19.92 5.08 -12.10
CA MET A 21 18.72 4.25 -12.09
C MET A 21 18.55 3.46 -10.79
N SER A 22 19.64 2.91 -10.22
CA SER A 22 19.60 2.23 -8.92
C SER A 22 19.18 3.17 -7.78
N ARG A 23 19.65 4.42 -7.76
CA ARG A 23 19.24 5.40 -6.74
C ARG A 23 17.76 5.78 -6.82
N ARG A 24 17.14 5.75 -8.00
CA ARG A 24 15.69 6.01 -8.15
C ARG A 24 14.82 4.87 -7.64
N MET A 25 15.33 3.64 -7.63
CA MET A 25 14.59 2.47 -7.13
C MET A 25 14.55 2.43 -5.60
N GLU A 26 15.61 2.92 -4.93
CA GLU A 26 15.73 2.86 -3.47
C GLU A 26 14.89 3.92 -2.73
N GLN A 27 14.44 4.98 -3.42
CA GLN A 27 13.60 6.03 -2.85
C GLN A 27 12.08 5.81 -2.97
N ARG A 28 11.64 4.67 -3.53
CA ARG A 28 10.21 4.35 -3.69
C ARG A 28 9.72 3.24 -2.75
N GLN A 29 10.42 2.98 -1.64
CA GLN A 29 9.75 2.32 -0.53
C GLN A 29 8.88 3.35 0.20
N PRO A 30 7.57 3.10 0.33
CA PRO A 30 6.73 3.94 1.17
C PRO A 30 7.30 3.95 2.60
N ARG A 31 7.30 5.13 3.22
CA ARG A 31 7.89 5.32 4.54
C ARG A 31 7.30 4.32 5.52
N LYS A 32 8.17 3.77 6.38
CA LYS A 32 7.81 2.95 7.54
C LYS A 32 6.60 3.55 8.27
N PRO A 33 5.58 2.75 8.66
CA PRO A 33 4.39 3.27 9.32
C PRO A 33 4.76 4.08 10.57
N GLU A 34 4.16 5.27 10.68
CA GLU A 34 4.30 6.15 11.84
C GLU A 34 3.64 5.53 13.08
N PRO A 35 4.05 5.92 14.30
CA PRO A 35 3.43 5.43 15.53
C PRO A 35 1.92 5.69 15.54
N ALA A 36 1.17 4.69 16.01
CA ALA A 36 -0.29 4.69 16.02
C ALA A 36 -0.82 4.48 17.45
N LEU A 37 -1.94 5.13 17.79
CA LEU A 37 -2.60 5.05 19.09
C LEU A 37 -3.85 4.15 19.00
N ALA A 38 -4.24 3.56 20.14
CA ALA A 38 -5.53 2.88 20.27
C ALA A 38 -6.67 3.92 20.17
N VAL A 39 -7.65 3.64 19.31
CA VAL A 39 -8.72 4.58 18.89
C VAL A 39 -9.96 4.41 19.75
N GLN A 40 -10.81 5.45 19.85
CA GLN A 40 -12.18 5.35 20.35
C GLN A 40 -12.99 4.26 19.61
N ASP A 41 -13.74 3.45 20.36
CA ASP A 41 -14.36 2.18 19.91
C ASP A 41 -15.30 2.30 18.70
N ASP A 42 -15.98 3.45 18.51
CA ASP A 42 -16.98 3.58 17.43
C ASP A 42 -16.31 3.78 16.05
N ILE A 43 -15.33 4.69 15.97
CA ILE A 43 -14.66 4.99 14.69
C ILE A 43 -13.76 3.81 14.26
N SER A 44 -13.16 3.10 15.22
CA SER A 44 -12.40 1.88 14.92
C SER A 44 -13.30 0.77 14.37
N THR A 45 -14.53 0.66 14.88
CA THR A 45 -15.52 -0.29 14.37
C THR A 45 -15.91 0.02 12.92
N ASP A 46 -16.16 1.29 12.58
CA ASP A 46 -16.48 1.69 11.20
C ASP A 46 -15.31 1.45 10.23
N ALA A 47 -14.08 1.74 10.66
CA ALA A 47 -12.86 1.47 9.90
C ALA A 47 -12.69 -0.03 9.60
N ALA A 48 -12.88 -0.88 10.62
CA ALA A 48 -12.85 -2.33 10.47
C ALA A 48 -13.92 -2.84 9.49
N LEU A 49 -15.17 -2.38 9.65
CA LEU A 49 -16.29 -2.73 8.77
C LEU A 49 -16.04 -2.33 7.32
N PHE A 50 -15.49 -1.14 7.09
CA PHE A 50 -15.15 -0.65 5.76
C PHE A 50 -14.14 -1.58 5.07
N VAL A 51 -13.05 -1.95 5.76
CA VAL A 51 -12.01 -2.81 5.17
C VAL A 51 -12.53 -4.21 4.88
N THR A 52 -13.31 -4.81 5.79
CA THR A 52 -13.95 -6.11 5.55
C THR A 52 -14.82 -6.07 4.29
N LYS A 53 -15.68 -5.04 4.15
CA LYS A 53 -16.51 -4.85 2.95
C LYS A 53 -15.70 -4.57 1.69
N ALA A 54 -14.55 -3.89 1.82
CA ALA A 54 -13.67 -3.64 0.68
C ALA A 54 -13.06 -4.94 0.16
N VAL A 55 -12.57 -5.81 1.04
CA VAL A 55 -12.05 -7.14 0.67
C VAL A 55 -13.16 -8.01 0.08
N GLU A 56 -14.36 -8.00 0.67
CA GLU A 56 -15.53 -8.70 0.11
C GLU A 56 -15.89 -8.17 -1.29
N THR A 57 -15.87 -6.86 -1.49
CA THR A 57 -16.11 -6.22 -2.80
C THR A 57 -15.11 -6.70 -3.83
N PHE A 58 -13.82 -6.77 -3.47
CA PHE A 58 -12.79 -7.30 -4.35
C PHE A 58 -13.09 -8.76 -4.75
N GLN A 59 -13.50 -9.60 -3.80
CA GLN A 59 -13.74 -11.03 -4.04
C GLN A 59 -15.05 -11.30 -4.82
N THR A 60 -16.09 -10.50 -4.60
CA THR A 60 -17.43 -10.74 -5.16
C THR A 60 -17.71 -9.93 -6.42
N LYS A 61 -17.24 -8.69 -6.49
CA LYS A 61 -17.48 -7.74 -7.60
C LYS A 61 -16.23 -7.48 -8.44
N GLY A 62 -15.06 -7.88 -7.96
CA GLY A 62 -13.80 -7.80 -8.69
C GLY A 62 -13.04 -6.48 -8.51
N GLU A 63 -11.93 -6.40 -9.25
CA GLU A 63 -10.95 -5.32 -9.14
C GLU A 63 -11.53 -3.94 -9.45
N ALA A 64 -12.35 -3.81 -10.50
CA ALA A 64 -12.88 -2.52 -10.92
C ALA A 64 -13.75 -1.85 -9.84
N GLU A 65 -14.59 -2.62 -9.13
CA GLU A 65 -15.41 -2.07 -8.04
C GLU A 65 -14.58 -1.78 -6.80
N PHE A 66 -13.60 -2.64 -6.48
CA PHE A 66 -12.67 -2.41 -5.37
C PHE A 66 -11.88 -1.10 -5.57
N MET A 67 -11.44 -0.82 -6.79
CA MET A 67 -10.68 0.39 -7.13
C MET A 67 -11.45 1.70 -6.89
N LYS A 68 -12.79 1.67 -6.90
CA LYS A 68 -13.62 2.86 -6.56
C LYS A 68 -13.56 3.26 -5.09
N LEU A 69 -13.12 2.34 -4.22
CA LEU A 69 -13.00 2.56 -2.78
C LEU A 69 -11.70 3.28 -2.42
N TRP A 70 -10.80 3.48 -3.38
CA TRP A 70 -9.54 4.17 -3.15
C TRP A 70 -9.68 5.68 -3.30
N GLY A 71 -8.79 6.40 -2.63
CA GLY A 71 -8.61 7.84 -2.82
C GLY A 71 -7.89 8.17 -4.12
N GLU A 72 -7.40 9.39 -4.25
CA GLU A 72 -6.58 9.83 -5.37
C GLU A 72 -5.14 9.28 -5.26
N VAL A 73 -5.00 7.97 -5.44
CA VAL A 73 -3.70 7.28 -5.39
C VAL A 73 -3.18 6.90 -6.77
N PRO A 74 -1.84 6.92 -6.97
CA PRO A 74 -1.24 6.52 -8.24
C PRO A 74 -1.51 5.05 -8.58
N PRO A 75 -1.72 4.71 -9.87
CA PRO A 75 -1.87 3.34 -10.40
C PRO A 75 -0.87 2.30 -9.85
N GLU A 76 0.32 2.75 -9.50
CA GLU A 76 1.42 1.93 -9.00
C GLU A 76 1.18 1.38 -7.58
N GLN A 77 0.42 2.08 -6.73
CA GLN A 77 0.13 1.66 -5.35
C GLN A 77 -0.94 0.56 -5.29
N TYR A 78 -1.86 0.53 -6.27
CA TYR A 78 -2.87 -0.52 -6.36
C TYR A 78 -2.28 -1.89 -6.72
N ALA A 79 -1.22 -1.93 -7.52
CA ALA A 79 -0.66 -3.20 -8.01
C ALA A 79 -0.15 -4.08 -6.86
N GLY A 80 0.45 -3.47 -5.83
CA GLY A 80 0.86 -4.17 -4.61
C GLY A 80 -0.33 -4.74 -3.85
N ALA A 81 -1.32 -3.89 -3.56
CA ALA A 81 -2.54 -4.27 -2.85
C ALA A 81 -3.31 -5.41 -3.51
N LEU A 82 -3.50 -5.31 -4.83
CA LEU A 82 -4.21 -6.31 -5.63
C LEU A 82 -3.52 -7.68 -5.58
N LYS A 83 -2.18 -7.70 -5.62
CA LYS A 83 -1.43 -8.95 -5.51
C LYS A 83 -1.66 -9.62 -4.15
N CYS A 84 -1.68 -8.82 -3.08
CA CYS A 84 -1.85 -9.33 -1.72
C CYS A 84 -3.25 -9.93 -1.51
N ILE A 85 -4.30 -9.21 -1.94
CA ILE A 85 -5.69 -9.67 -1.79
C ILE A 85 -6.00 -10.84 -2.74
N LYS A 86 -5.47 -10.88 -3.98
CA LYS A 86 -5.65 -12.02 -4.90
C LYS A 86 -5.10 -13.33 -4.34
N ARG A 87 -4.06 -13.27 -3.50
CA ARG A 87 -3.40 -14.44 -2.92
C ARG A 87 -4.15 -15.00 -1.72
N GLY A 88 -4.69 -14.12 -0.87
CA GLY A 88 -5.57 -14.50 0.23
C GLY A 88 -7.00 -14.65 -0.27
N LYS A 89 -7.45 -15.86 -0.59
CA LYS A 89 -8.90 -16.11 -0.74
C LYS A 89 -9.51 -16.37 0.62
N GLY A 90 -10.74 -15.90 0.86
CA GLY A 90 -11.50 -16.21 2.08
C GLY A 90 -11.90 -14.97 2.87
N GLU A 91 -12.39 -15.19 4.09
CA GLU A 91 -12.82 -14.12 4.98
C GLU A 91 -11.63 -13.30 5.50
N PHE A 92 -11.79 -11.97 5.49
CA PHE A 92 -10.83 -11.06 6.12
C PHE A 92 -11.16 -10.92 7.60
N GLN A 93 -10.19 -11.25 8.46
CA GLN A 93 -10.32 -11.11 9.91
C GLN A 93 -9.51 -9.91 10.36
N VAL A 94 -10.18 -8.89 10.87
CA VAL A 94 -9.52 -7.72 11.46
C VAL A 94 -8.85 -8.16 12.77
N GLU A 95 -7.55 -7.92 12.87
CA GLU A 95 -6.75 -8.23 14.07
C GLU A 95 -6.59 -6.97 14.94
N ARG A 96 -6.47 -5.79 14.32
CA ARG A 96 -6.24 -4.53 15.03
C ARG A 96 -6.64 -3.32 14.20
N VAL A 97 -7.12 -2.26 14.86
CA VAL A 97 -7.31 -0.95 14.26
C VAL A 97 -6.54 0.08 15.07
N MET A 98 -5.76 0.92 14.40
CA MET A 98 -4.97 1.97 15.01
C MET A 98 -5.19 3.29 14.27
N GLN A 99 -5.11 4.41 14.96
CA GLN A 99 -5.17 5.74 14.36
C GLN A 99 -3.78 6.35 14.33
N GLN A 100 -3.41 7.00 13.23
CA GLN A 100 -2.13 7.67 13.10
C GLN A 100 -2.00 8.77 14.16
N GLN A 101 -0.89 8.78 14.92
CA GLN A 101 -0.72 9.70 16.04
C GLN A 101 -0.81 11.19 15.63
N ASN A 102 -0.42 11.51 14.40
CA ASN A 102 -0.38 12.88 13.87
C ASN A 102 -1.56 13.20 12.93
N SER A 103 -2.57 12.33 12.84
CA SER A 103 -3.73 12.52 11.96
C SER A 103 -4.99 11.91 12.55
N SER A 104 -6.04 12.71 12.72
CA SER A 104 -7.36 12.23 13.16
C SER A 104 -8.08 11.39 12.10
N ASP A 105 -7.63 11.50 10.86
CA ASP A 105 -8.39 10.97 9.72
C ASP A 105 -7.74 9.73 9.13
N VAL A 106 -6.54 9.35 9.55
CA VAL A 106 -5.81 8.20 8.99
C VAL A 106 -5.82 7.04 9.99
N PHE A 107 -6.21 5.88 9.48
CA PHE A 107 -6.34 4.65 10.25
C PHE A 107 -5.57 3.52 9.57
N TYR A 108 -4.96 2.68 10.40
CA TYR A 108 -4.31 1.44 10.04
C TYR A 108 -5.21 0.30 10.50
N VAL A 109 -5.65 -0.53 9.57
CA VAL A 109 -6.46 -1.72 9.86
C VAL A 109 -5.63 -2.94 9.51
N ASP A 110 -5.09 -3.56 10.55
CA ASP A 110 -4.37 -4.82 10.43
C ASP A 110 -5.37 -5.95 10.43
N GLY A 111 -5.17 -6.90 9.55
CA GLY A 111 -5.93 -8.12 9.57
C GLY A 111 -5.28 -9.23 8.78
N ARG A 112 -6.03 -10.29 8.64
CA ARG A 112 -5.57 -11.52 8.02
C ARG A 112 -6.55 -11.98 6.99
N LEU A 113 -6.02 -12.28 5.81
CA LEU A 113 -6.72 -12.91 4.73
C LEU A 113 -6.14 -14.31 4.53
N ASN A 114 -6.82 -15.31 5.11
CA ASN A 114 -6.32 -16.69 5.23
C ASN A 114 -4.95 -16.75 5.94
N THR A 115 -3.86 -16.98 5.23
CA THR A 115 -2.49 -17.01 5.81
C THR A 115 -1.74 -15.70 5.63
N THR A 116 -2.26 -14.75 4.85
CA THR A 116 -1.58 -13.50 4.52
C THR A 116 -2.00 -12.40 5.49
N LYS A 117 -1.04 -11.81 6.19
CA LYS A 117 -1.28 -10.61 7.00
C LYS A 117 -1.26 -9.37 6.13
N LEU A 118 -2.23 -8.50 6.31
CA LEU A 118 -2.38 -7.26 5.56
C LEU A 118 -2.56 -6.08 6.53
N GLU A 119 -1.97 -4.94 6.18
CA GLU A 119 -2.26 -3.65 6.81
C GLU A 119 -2.92 -2.75 5.76
N PHE A 120 -4.15 -2.34 6.01
CA PHE A 120 -4.84 -1.34 5.19
C PHE A 120 -4.63 0.04 5.80
N VAL A 121 -4.14 0.98 4.99
CA VAL A 121 -4.12 2.40 5.33
C VAL A 121 -5.35 3.02 4.72
N ILE A 122 -6.24 3.55 5.56
CA ILE A 122 -7.47 4.20 5.13
C ILE A 122 -7.54 5.62 5.68
N ARG A 123 -8.17 6.51 4.91
CA ARG A 123 -8.46 7.89 5.30
C ARG A 123 -9.96 8.10 5.43
N LYS A 124 -10.41 8.71 6.52
CA LYS A 124 -11.76 9.25 6.70
C LYS A 124 -11.88 10.56 5.91
N THR A 125 -12.90 10.64 5.08
CA THR A 125 -13.28 11.80 4.26
C THR A 125 -14.72 12.20 4.60
N GLU A 126 -15.19 13.32 4.04
CA GLU A 126 -16.60 13.74 4.20
C GLU A 126 -17.58 12.69 3.69
N ASP A 127 -17.20 11.94 2.63
CA ASP A 127 -18.01 10.89 1.99
C ASP A 127 -17.82 9.49 2.62
N GLY A 128 -17.08 9.38 3.73
CA GLY A 128 -16.73 8.11 4.37
C GLY A 128 -15.27 7.73 4.17
N PHE A 129 -14.93 6.44 4.24
CA PHE A 129 -13.54 5.98 4.17
C PHE A 129 -13.06 5.76 2.73
N LYS A 130 -11.76 6.03 2.52
CA LYS A 130 -11.04 5.75 1.29
C LYS A 130 -9.76 4.97 1.59
N ILE A 131 -9.43 4.00 0.74
CA ILE A 131 -8.15 3.28 0.82
C ILE A 131 -7.04 4.17 0.27
N GLU A 132 -5.98 4.33 1.05
CA GLU A 132 -4.74 4.98 0.61
C GLU A 132 -3.66 3.95 0.27
N ASN A 133 -3.59 2.85 1.02
CA ASN A 133 -2.63 1.80 0.72
C ASN A 133 -3.01 0.45 1.31
N VAL A 134 -2.39 -0.62 0.81
CA VAL A 134 -2.45 -1.95 1.41
C VAL A 134 -1.07 -2.58 1.37
N TYR A 135 -0.57 -2.96 2.54
CA TYR A 135 0.71 -3.63 2.70
C TYR A 135 0.51 -5.10 3.06
N GLU A 136 1.39 -5.97 2.55
CA GLU A 136 1.58 -7.31 3.09
C GLU A 136 2.59 -7.23 4.23
N MET A 137 2.19 -7.70 5.42
CA MET A 137 3.09 -7.75 6.58
C MET A 137 3.86 -9.08 6.59
N MET A 138 5.18 -9.00 6.73
CA MET A 138 6.08 -10.16 6.88
C MET A 138 6.07 -10.72 8.30
#